data_AF-A0AAW5LCX6-F1
#
_entry.id   AF-A0AAW5LCX6-F1
#
_cell.length_a   1.000
_cell.length_b   1.000
_cell.length_c   1.000
_cell.angle_alpha   90.00
_cell.angle_beta   90.00
_cell.angle_gamma   90.00
#
_symmetry.space_group_name_H-M   'P 1'
#
loop_
_entity.id
_entity.type
_entity.pdbx_description
1 polymer ?
#
loop_
_entity_poly.entity_id
_entity_poly.type
_entity_poly.pdbx_seq_one_letter_code
_entity_poly.pdbx_strand_id
1 'polypeptide(L)' 'MTELKCPKCGADLEDLWDGEPVSVFIGEWSEDRFRCNGHLINPMPYPQASEQSAVNRTKSCGYFGLEALGVEYQE' A
#
# COMPACT_ATOMS: atom_id res chain seq x y z
N MET A 1 10.76 -7.99 -6.40
CA MET A 1 10.21 -7.12 -5.34
C MET A 1 9.38 -8.01 -4.45
N THR A 2 9.66 -8.02 -3.15
CA THR A 2 8.85 -8.75 -2.18
C THR A 2 7.46 -8.13 -2.19
N GLU A 3 6.41 -8.90 -2.50
CA GLU A 3 5.03 -8.39 -2.46
C GLU A 3 4.63 -8.14 -1.00
N LEU A 4 4.73 -6.89 -0.56
CA LEU A 4 4.30 -6.51 0.78
C LEU A 4 2.77 -6.56 0.86
N LYS A 5 2.26 -7.20 1.92
CA LYS A 5 0.82 -7.37 2.17
C LYS A 5 0.40 -6.55 3.37
N CYS A 6 -0.82 -6.03 3.31
CA CYS A 6 -1.42 -5.26 4.38
C CYS A 6 -1.57 -6.14 5.63
N PRO A 7 -1.04 -5.72 6.79
CA PRO A 7 -1.09 -6.54 8.00
C PRO A 7 -2.51 -6.71 8.55
N LYS A 8 -3.47 -5.88 8.13
CA LYS A 8 -4.87 -5.92 8.59
C LYS A 8 -5.77 -6.80 7.73
N CYS A 9 -5.60 -6.77 6.40
CA CYS A 9 -6.53 -7.44 5.48
C CYS A 9 -5.87 -8.37 4.47
N GLY A 10 -4.53 -8.40 4.39
CA GLY A 10 -3.79 -9.23 3.44
C GLY A 10 -3.80 -8.74 1.98
N ALA A 11 -4.41 -7.59 1.69
CA ALA A 11 -4.36 -6.98 0.36
C ALA A 11 -2.97 -6.44 0.02
N ASP A 12 -2.69 -6.18 -1.25
CA ASP A 12 -1.41 -5.59 -1.67
C ASP A 12 -1.19 -4.19 -1.11
N LEU A 13 0.06 -3.90 -0.76
CA LEU A 13 0.53 -2.56 -0.43
C LEU A 13 1.18 -1.91 -1.66
N GLU A 14 0.90 -0.63 -1.87
CA GLU A 14 1.65 0.24 -2.77
C GLU A 14 2.75 0.94 -1.99
N ASP A 15 4.00 0.85 -2.46
CA ASP A 15 5.12 1.63 -1.94
C ASP A 15 5.12 3.02 -2.58
N LEU A 16 4.99 4.07 -1.75
CA LEU A 16 4.92 5.46 -2.20
C LEU A 16 6.29 6.16 -2.15
N TRP A 17 7.33 5.49 -1.67
CA TRP A 17 8.68 6.04 -1.68
C TRP A 17 9.28 5.94 -3.09
N ASP A 18 9.81 7.05 -3.59
CA ASP A 18 10.45 7.17 -4.90
C ASP A 18 11.89 6.61 -4.94
N GLY A 19 12.41 6.16 -3.79
CA GLY A 19 13.78 5.65 -3.66
C GLY A 19 14.82 6.74 -3.38
N GLU A 20 14.43 8.01 -3.29
CA GLU A 20 15.35 9.10 -3.02
C GLU A 20 15.57 9.29 -1.50
N PRO A 21 16.82 9.47 -1.03
CA PRO A 21 17.13 9.60 0.41
C PRO A 21 16.44 10.79 1.09
N VAL A 22 16.15 11.83 0.31
CA VAL A 22 15.44 13.04 0.76
C VAL A 22 14.28 13.29 -0.20
N SER A 23 13.25 12.46 -0.13
CA SER A 23 11.98 12.77 -0.80
C SER A 23 11.30 13.93 -0.07
N VAL A 24 10.72 14.86 -0.84
CA VAL A 24 9.92 15.98 -0.31
C VAL A 24 8.53 15.56 0.16
N PHE A 25 8.10 14.32 -0.12
CA PHE A 25 6.74 13.85 0.18
C PHE A 25 6.72 12.63 1.10
N ILE A 26 7.39 11.54 0.73
CA ILE A 26 7.37 10.25 1.47
C ILE A 26 8.82 9.77 1.63
N GLY A 27 9.35 9.79 2.84
CA GLY A 27 10.70 9.28 3.12
C GLY A 27 10.76 7.75 3.22
N GLU A 28 11.98 7.19 3.16
CA GLU A 28 12.25 5.75 3.29
C GLU A 28 11.60 5.14 4.54
N TRP A 29 11.66 5.85 5.66
CA TRP A 29 11.18 5.44 6.98
C TRP A 29 9.85 6.10 7.37
N SER A 30 9.14 6.70 6.42
CA SER A 30 7.86 7.36 6.72
C SER A 30 6.81 6.38 7.22
N GLU A 31 6.04 6.78 8.24
CA GLU A 31 4.94 5.98 8.79
C GLU A 31 3.79 5.78 7.79
N ASP A 32 3.76 6.55 6.71
CA ASP A 32 2.77 6.52 5.65
C ASP A 32 3.30 6.03 4.30
N ARG A 33 4.49 5.42 4.28
CA ARG A 33 5.14 4.96 3.04
C ARG A 33 4.31 3.95 2.24
N PHE A 34 3.66 3.01 2.93
CA PHE A 34 2.93 1.92 2.27
C PHE A 34 1.42 2.13 2.37
N ARG A 35 0.72 2.19 1.23
CA ARG A 35 -0.74 2.31 1.19
C ARG A 35 -1.41 0.98 0.90
N CYS A 36 -2.39 0.58 1.73
CA CYS A 36 -3.25 -0.56 1.40
C CYS A 36 -4.20 -0.23 0.25
N ASN A 37 -4.16 -1.04 -0.82
CA ASN A 37 -5.03 -0.87 -1.98
C ASN A 37 -6.42 -1.51 -1.80
N GLY A 38 -6.60 -2.34 -0.77
CA GLY A 38 -7.80 -3.17 -0.62
C GLY A 38 -7.85 -4.32 -1.65
N HIS A 39 -8.80 -5.22 -1.44
CA HIS A 39 -9.01 -6.38 -2.31
C HIS A 39 -9.80 -6.00 -3.55
N LEU A 40 -9.46 -6.57 -4.70
CA LEU A 40 -10.29 -6.46 -5.89
C LEU A 40 -11.67 -7.06 -5.61
N ILE A 41 -12.73 -6.30 -5.89
CA ILE A 41 -14.12 -6.75 -5.77
C ILE A 41 -14.42 -7.64 -6.99
N ASN A 42 -14.82 -8.89 -6.73
CA ASN A 42 -15.19 -9.86 -7.76
C ASN A 42 -16.65 -10.30 -7.58
N PRO A 43 -17.53 -10.19 -8.59
CA PRO A 43 -17.26 -9.66 -9.93
C PRO A 43 -16.97 -8.15 -9.95
N MET A 44 -16.15 -7.71 -10.91
CA MET A 44 -15.87 -6.28 -11.09
C MET A 44 -17.14 -5.49 -11.39
N PRO A 45 -17.40 -4.36 -10.70
CA PRO A 45 -18.62 -3.59 -10.88
C PRO A 45 -18.63 -2.79 -12.19
N TYR A 46 -19.69 -2.92 -12.98
CA TYR A 46 -19.96 -2.06 -14.15
C TYR A 46 -20.16 -0.60 -13.72
N PRO A 47 -19.68 0.43 -14.45
CA PRO A 47 -19.03 0.38 -15.76
C PRO A 47 -17.49 0.24 -15.73
N GLN A 48 -16.88 0.14 -14.54
CA GLN A 48 -15.42 0.15 -14.39
C GLN A 48 -14.88 -1.28 -14.45
N ALA A 49 -14.30 -1.67 -15.59
CA ALA A 49 -13.76 -3.02 -15.79
C ALA A 49 -12.23 -3.14 -15.58
N SER A 50 -11.55 -2.07 -15.14
CA SER A 50 -10.11 -2.13 -14.88
C SER A 50 -9.84 -2.64 -13.47
N GLU A 51 -9.08 -3.73 -13.35
CA GLU A 51 -8.61 -4.29 -12.08
C GLU A 51 -7.69 -3.32 -11.30
N GLN A 52 -7.15 -2.32 -12.00
CA GLN A 52 -6.30 -1.28 -11.43
C GLN A 52 -7.11 -0.12 -10.84
N SER A 53 -8.40 -0.01 -11.13
CA SER A 53 -9.22 1.09 -10.64
C SER A 53 -9.47 0.96 -9.13
N ALA A 54 -9.12 1.99 -8.36
CA ALA A 54 -9.31 1.99 -6.91
C ALA A 54 -10.80 1.85 -6.50
N VAL A 55 -11.73 2.28 -7.35
CA VAL A 55 -13.17 2.14 -7.07
C VAL A 55 -13.67 0.69 -7.19
N ASN A 56 -12.87 -0.19 -7.80
CA ASN A 56 -13.15 -1.61 -7.90
C ASN A 56 -12.55 -2.41 -6.73
N ARG A 57 -12.05 -1.73 -5.69
CA ARG A 57 -11.42 -2.35 -4.54
C ARG A 57 -12.20 -2.09 -3.26
N THR A 58 -12.07 -2.98 -2.29
CA THR A 58 -12.59 -2.73 -0.94
C THR A 58 -11.91 -1.49 -0.34
N LYS A 59 -12.52 -0.89 0.68
CA LYS A 59 -11.92 0.24 1.38
C LYS A 59 -10.49 -0.08 1.86
N SER A 60 -9.59 0.87 1.70
CA SER A 60 -8.22 0.81 2.22
C SER A 60 -8.21 0.67 3.73
N CYS A 61 -7.23 -0.08 4.24
CA CYS A 61 -6.95 -0.16 5.68
C CYS A 61 -6.09 1.00 6.21
N GLY A 62 -5.74 1.95 5.35
CA GLY A 62 -4.88 3.09 5.65
C GLY A 62 -3.46 2.91 5.14
N TYR A 63 -2.55 3.63 5.79
CA TYR A 63 -1.13 3.66 5.49
C TYR A 63 -0.33 2.96 6.60
N PHE A 64 0.88 2.55 6.25
CA PHE A 64 1.78 1.78 7.11
C PHE A 64 3.23 2.20 6.84
N GLY A 65 4.03 2.25 7.90
CA GLY A 65 5.49 2.33 7.81
C GLY A 65 6.13 0.94 7.86
N LEU A 66 7.45 0.92 7.73
CA LEU A 66 8.26 -0.30 7.81
C LEU A 66 8.08 -1.05 9.15
N GLU A 67 7.98 -0.33 10.26
CA GLU A 67 7.78 -0.93 11.59
C GLU A 67 6.46 -1.69 11.71
N ALA A 68 5.38 -1.16 11.12
CA ALA A 68 4.08 -1.83 11.08
C ALA A 68 4.10 -3.11 10.22
N LEU A 69 5.14 -3.29 9.40
CA LEU A 69 5.41 -4.48 8.60
C LEU A 69 6.47 -5.39 9.25
N GLY A 70 6.91 -5.08 10.48
CA GLY A 70 7.86 -5.88 11.24
C GLY A 70 9.33 -5.61 10.91
N VAL A 71 9.64 -4.50 10.25
CA VAL A 71 11.02 -4.08 9.99
C VAL A 71 11.45 -3.13 11.11
N GLU A 72 12.44 -3.56 11.90
CA GLU A 72 13.03 -2.73 12.95
C GLU A 72 14.07 -1.79 12.35
N TYR A 73 14.03 -0.51 12.74
CA TYR A 73 15.08 0.45 12.42
C TYR A 73 16.39 0.05 13.11
N GLN A 74 17.50 0.03 12.37
CA GLN A 74 18.84 -0.19 12.92
C GLN A 74 19.69 1.05 12.64
N GLU A 75 20.18 1.69 13.71
CA GLU A 75 21.09 2.85 13.67
C GLU A 75 22.48 2.52 13.11
#